data_AF-A0A454TIB9-F1
#
_entry.id   AF-A0A454TIB9-F1
#
_cell.length_a   1.000
_cell.length_b   1.000
_cell.length_c   1.000
_cell.angle_alpha   90.00
_cell.angle_beta   90.00
_cell.angle_gamma   90.00
#
_symmetry.space_group_name_H-M   'P 1'
#
loop_
_entity.id
_entity.type
_entity.pdbx_description
1 polymer ?
#
loop_
_entity_poly.entity_id
_entity_poly.type
_entity_poly.pdbx_seq_one_letter_code
_entity_poly.pdbx_strand_id
1 'polypeptide(L)'
;MPLVAEALLALEMGLVLSDEKIAGLNDLVQQFDERYFDLQEQSGDDPSTQIEALSYFGKARALSALLFSQNPDALVAAMESVYEASATTAQPADLFEAVMRLLS
;
A
#
# COMPACT_ATOMS: atom_id res chain seq x y z
N MET A 1 7.56 -2.64 12.45
CA MET A 1 6.37 -1.96 13.00
C MET A 1 5.37 -3.03 13.41
N PRO A 2 5.14 -3.26 14.72
CA PRO A 2 4.31 -4.37 15.21
C PRO A 2 2.92 -4.44 14.58
N LEU A 3 2.24 -3.29 14.45
CA LEU A 3 0.91 -3.20 13.85
C LEU A 3 0.85 -3.74 12.40
N VAL A 4 1.86 -3.45 11.58
CA VAL A 4 1.94 -3.94 10.19
C VAL A 4 2.12 -5.46 10.15
N ALA A 5 2.97 -6.00 11.03
CA ALA A 5 3.18 -7.44 11.12
C ALA A 5 1.90 -8.18 11.59
N GLU A 6 1.18 -7.61 12.55
CA GLU A 6 -0.12 -8.13 12.99
C GLU A 6 -1.17 -8.09 11.88
N ALA A 7 -1.18 -7.03 11.07
CA ALA A 7 -2.10 -6.89 9.94
C ALA A 7 -1.80 -7.88 8.81
N LEU A 8 -0.52 -8.12 8.51
CA LEU A 8 -0.12 -9.17 7.56
C LEU A 8 -0.51 -10.57 8.06
N LEU A 9 -0.28 -10.86 9.33
CA LEU A 9 -0.69 -12.13 9.92
C LEU A 9 -2.22 -12.31 9.88
N ALA A 10 -2.97 -11.24 10.14
CA ALA A 10 -4.42 -11.26 10.03
C ALA A 10 -4.87 -11.58 8.59
N LEU A 11 -4.26 -10.94 7.57
CA LEU A 11 -4.51 -11.25 6.17
C LEU A 11 -4.21 -12.72 5.84
N GLU A 12 -3.04 -13.23 6.23
CA GLU A 12 -2.64 -14.63 6.01
C GLU A 12 -3.61 -15.64 6.64
N MET A 13 -4.18 -15.29 7.80
CA MET A 13 -5.12 -16.12 8.54
C MET A 13 -6.59 -15.88 8.14
N GLY A 14 -6.88 -14.95 7.22
CA GLY A 14 -8.25 -14.57 6.85
C GLY A 14 -9.04 -13.93 8.00
N LEU A 15 -8.34 -13.24 8.92
CA LEU A 15 -8.92 -12.56 10.07
C LEU A 15 -9.18 -11.09 9.76
N VAL A 16 -10.26 -10.57 10.33
CA VAL A 16 -10.62 -9.15 10.27
C VAL A 16 -9.95 -8.41 11.42
N LEU A 17 -9.33 -7.28 11.11
CA LEU A 17 -8.73 -6.37 12.09
C LEU A 17 -9.80 -5.62 12.90
N SER A 18 -9.45 -5.24 14.12
CA SER A 18 -10.30 -4.34 14.92
C SER A 18 -10.26 -2.92 14.37
N ASP A 19 -11.32 -2.14 14.64
CA ASP A 19 -11.41 -0.72 14.24
C ASP A 19 -10.20 0.10 14.73
N GLU A 20 -9.69 -0.18 15.93
CA GLU A 20 -8.48 0.45 16.48
C GLU A 20 -7.24 0.17 15.61
N LYS A 21 -7.07 -1.07 15.14
CA LYS A 21 -5.95 -1.44 14.26
C LYS A 21 -6.10 -0.84 12.87
N ILE A 22 -7.34 -0.79 12.35
CA ILE A 22 -7.66 -0.13 11.08
C ILE A 22 -7.35 1.37 11.18
N ALA A 23 -7.75 2.05 12.26
CA ALA A 23 -7.42 3.44 12.50
C ALA A 23 -5.90 3.66 12.57
N GLY A 24 -5.18 2.83 13.33
CA GLY A 24 -3.72 2.92 13.42
C GLY A 24 -2.99 2.69 12.08
N LEU A 25 -3.51 1.81 11.22
CA LEU A 25 -2.97 1.63 9.86
C LEU A 25 -3.26 2.86 8.99
N ASN A 26 -4.45 3.46 9.08
CA ASN A 26 -4.77 4.70 8.37
C ASN A 26 -3.85 5.85 8.79
N ASP A 27 -3.60 6.02 10.09
CA ASP A 27 -2.68 7.03 10.60
C ASP A 27 -1.26 6.83 10.04
N LEU A 28 -0.82 5.59 9.86
CA LEU A 28 0.48 5.27 9.27
C LEU A 28 0.52 5.56 7.76
N VAL A 29 -0.56 5.27 7.02
CA VAL A 29 -0.68 5.66 5.61
C VAL A 29 -0.54 7.16 5.50
N GLN A 30 -1.30 7.92 6.30
CA GLN A 30 -1.26 9.38 6.28
C GLN A 30 0.14 9.92 6.59
N GLN A 31 0.82 9.40 7.61
CA GLN A 31 2.19 9.81 7.94
C GLN A 31 3.18 9.56 6.80
N PHE A 32 3.03 8.44 6.06
CA PHE A 32 3.90 8.14 4.93
C PHE A 32 3.57 8.99 3.70
N ASP A 33 2.30 9.28 3.44
CA ASP A 33 1.88 10.19 2.39
C ASP A 33 2.35 11.62 2.67
N GLU A 34 2.17 12.13 3.89
CA GLU A 34 2.69 13.44 4.32
C GLU A 34 4.20 13.54 4.11
N ARG A 35 4.94 12.50 4.54
CA ARG A 35 6.40 12.47 4.35
C ARG A 35 6.80 12.41 2.88
N TYR A 36 6.04 11.71 2.05
CA TYR A 36 6.25 11.70 0.59
C TYR A 36 6.07 13.11 0.01
N PHE A 37 4.99 13.82 0.36
CA PHE A 37 4.73 15.16 -0.13
C PHE A 37 5.79 16.16 0.34
N ASP A 38 6.18 16.13 1.62
CA ASP A 38 7.26 16.96 2.16
C ASP A 38 8.57 16.78 1.39
N LEU A 39 8.92 15.53 1.09
CA LEU A 39 10.14 15.20 0.34
C LEU A 39 10.03 15.59 -1.13
N GLN A 40 8.87 15.43 -1.76
CA GLN A 40 8.63 15.91 -3.13
C GLN A 40 8.83 17.42 -3.23
N GLU A 41 8.27 18.20 -2.29
CA GLU A 41 8.44 19.66 -2.24
C GLU A 41 9.91 20.07 -2.03
N GLN A 42 10.67 19.31 -1.24
CA GLN A 42 12.08 19.58 -0.96
C GLN A 42 13.04 19.11 -2.07
N SER A 43 12.63 18.12 -2.87
CA SER A 43 13.54 17.40 -3.76
C SER A 43 14.15 18.27 -4.85
N GLY A 44 13.40 19.21 -5.43
CA GLY A 44 13.83 19.89 -6.66
C GLY A 44 14.29 18.86 -7.71
N ASP A 45 15.56 18.98 -8.13
CA ASP A 45 16.22 18.03 -9.05
C ASP A 45 17.16 17.03 -8.34
N ASP A 46 17.17 16.94 -7.00
CA ASP A 46 18.02 15.99 -6.26
C ASP A 46 17.48 14.54 -6.39
N PRO A 47 18.20 13.66 -7.11
CA PRO A 47 17.75 12.28 -7.31
C PRO A 47 17.69 11.47 -6.01
N SER A 48 18.51 11.81 -5.00
CA SER A 48 18.54 11.08 -3.74
C SER A 48 17.28 11.33 -2.92
N THR A 49 16.82 12.58 -2.85
CA THR A 49 15.56 12.96 -2.21
C THR A 49 14.37 12.39 -2.96
N GLN A 50 14.41 12.35 -4.30
CA GLN A 50 13.35 11.71 -5.10
C GLN A 50 13.23 10.21 -4.80
N ILE A 51 14.36 9.49 -4.69
CA ILE A 51 14.35 8.06 -4.32
C ILE A 51 13.78 7.86 -2.91
N GLU A 52 14.14 8.72 -1.95
CA GLU A 52 13.58 8.68 -0.60
C GLU A 52 12.07 8.92 -0.61
N ALA A 53 11.60 9.93 -1.36
CA ALA A 53 10.19 10.23 -1.53
C ALA A 53 9.42 9.01 -2.08
N LEU A 54 9.93 8.40 -3.15
CA LEU A 54 9.33 7.21 -3.75
C LEU A 54 9.32 6.01 -2.78
N SER A 55 10.29 5.91 -1.88
CA SER A 55 10.24 4.88 -0.82
C SER A 55 9.08 5.11 0.15
N TYR A 56 8.81 6.36 0.55
CA TYR A 56 7.66 6.67 1.40
C TYR A 56 6.32 6.48 0.68
N PHE A 57 6.23 6.88 -0.57
CA PHE A 57 5.08 6.60 -1.43
C PHE A 57 4.81 5.09 -1.49
N GLY A 58 5.83 4.28 -1.77
CA GLY A 58 5.70 2.82 -1.81
C GLY A 58 5.18 2.22 -0.50
N LYS A 59 5.66 2.71 0.64
CA LYS A 59 5.18 2.27 1.96
C LYS A 59 3.71 2.64 2.17
N ALA A 60 3.29 3.84 1.78
CA ALA A 60 1.90 4.29 1.90
C ALA A 60 0.97 3.39 1.06
N ARG A 61 1.28 3.15 -0.22
CA ARG A 61 0.48 2.27 -1.09
C ARG A 61 0.44 0.83 -0.58
N ALA A 62 1.55 0.30 -0.06
CA ALA A 62 1.57 -1.04 0.54
C ALA A 62 0.64 -1.16 1.76
N LEU A 63 0.58 -0.13 2.62
CA LEU A 63 -0.35 -0.10 3.74
C LEU A 63 -1.80 0.12 3.29
N SER A 64 -2.04 0.94 2.25
CA SER A 64 -3.36 1.08 1.64
C SER A 64 -3.88 -0.26 1.13
N ALA A 65 -3.05 -1.05 0.43
CA ALA A 65 -3.43 -2.39 -0.03
C ALA A 65 -3.81 -3.31 1.15
N LEU A 66 -3.07 -3.25 2.26
CA LEU A 66 -3.36 -4.04 3.47
C LEU A 66 -4.67 -3.60 4.17
N LEU A 67 -5.00 -2.30 4.11
CA LEU A 67 -6.29 -1.78 4.57
C LEU A 67 -7.43 -2.25 3.67
N PHE A 68 -7.26 -2.17 2.35
CA PHE A 68 -8.26 -2.63 1.39
C PHE A 68 -8.50 -4.14 1.45
N SER A 69 -7.49 -4.92 1.88
CA SER A 69 -7.65 -6.35 2.14
C SER A 69 -8.69 -6.66 3.24
N GLN A 70 -9.06 -5.68 4.06
CA GLN A 70 -10.10 -5.81 5.09
C GLN A 70 -11.51 -5.52 4.56
N ASN A 71 -11.65 -5.15 3.28
CA ASN A 71 -12.96 -4.91 2.68
C ASN A 71 -13.73 -6.25 2.58
N PRO A 72 -15.00 -6.31 3.05
CA PRO A 72 -15.78 -7.55 2.99
C PRO A 72 -16.13 -7.99 1.56
N ASP A 73 -16.09 -7.08 0.59
CA ASP A 73 -16.21 -7.42 -0.83
C ASP A 73 -14.83 -7.81 -1.38
N ALA A 74 -14.65 -9.11 -1.62
CA ALA A 74 -13.40 -9.66 -2.11
C ALA A 74 -12.98 -9.11 -3.49
N LEU A 75 -13.93 -8.72 -4.34
CA LEU A 75 -13.62 -8.11 -5.63
C LEU A 75 -13.04 -6.71 -5.43
N VAL A 76 -13.66 -5.91 -4.55
CA VAL A 76 -13.14 -4.58 -4.20
C VAL A 76 -11.76 -4.69 -3.54
N ALA A 77 -11.61 -5.59 -2.56
CA ALA A 77 -10.34 -5.82 -1.89
C ALA A 77 -9.21 -6.17 -2.88
N ALA A 78 -9.47 -7.08 -3.82
CA ALA A 78 -8.51 -7.47 -4.84
C ALA A 78 -8.21 -6.33 -5.83
N MET A 79 -9.24 -5.64 -6.33
CA MET A 79 -9.06 -4.54 -7.29
C MET A 79 -8.19 -3.41 -6.71
N GLU A 80 -8.49 -2.99 -5.48
CA GLU A 80 -7.75 -1.91 -4.83
C GLU A 80 -6.32 -2.35 -4.49
N SER A 81 -6.13 -3.58 -4.01
CA SER A 81 -4.78 -4.12 -3.76
C SER A 81 -3.90 -4.14 -5.03
N VAL A 82 -4.49 -4.51 -6.18
CA VAL A 82 -3.80 -4.50 -7.47
C VAL A 82 -3.53 -3.07 -7.94
N TYR A 83 -4.48 -2.16 -7.76
CA TYR A 83 -4.30 -0.74 -8.10
C TYR A 83 -3.12 -0.13 -7.31
N GLU A 84 -3.08 -0.31 -6.00
CA GLU A 84 -2.02 0.17 -5.13
C GLU A 84 -0.65 -0.41 -5.49
N ALA A 85 -0.59 -1.73 -5.78
CA ALA A 85 0.62 -2.38 -6.27
C ALA A 85 1.07 -1.81 -7.64
N SER A 86 0.12 -1.54 -8.54
CA SER A 86 0.40 -1.00 -9.88
C SER A 86 1.02 0.40 -9.83
N ALA A 87 0.67 1.20 -8.82
CA ALA A 87 1.18 2.55 -8.65
C ALA A 87 2.66 2.59 -8.24
N THR A 88 3.19 1.50 -7.67
CA THR A 88 4.54 1.45 -7.08
C THR A 88 5.54 0.62 -7.88
N THR A 89 5.06 -0.20 -8.81
CA THR A 89 5.92 -1.01 -9.68
C THR A 89 6.33 -0.24 -10.94
N ALA A 90 7.54 -0.52 -11.43
CA ALA A 90 8.02 0.03 -12.70
C ALA A 90 7.32 -0.60 -13.93
N GLN A 91 6.65 -1.75 -13.75
CA GLN A 91 6.06 -2.55 -14.83
C GLN A 91 4.60 -2.91 -14.50
N PRO A 92 3.67 -1.94 -14.48
CA PRO A 92 2.28 -2.22 -14.13
C PRO A 92 1.60 -3.16 -15.12
N ALA A 93 1.98 -3.15 -16.40
CA ALA A 93 1.44 -4.05 -17.42
C ALA A 93 1.70 -5.53 -17.09
N ASP A 94 2.90 -5.86 -16.64
CA ASP A 94 3.30 -7.23 -16.29
C ASP A 94 2.55 -7.72 -15.04
N LEU A 95 2.31 -6.82 -14.07
CA LEU A 95 1.46 -7.09 -12.91
C LEU A 95 0.03 -7.41 -13.35
N PHE A 96 -0.57 -6.58 -14.21
CA PHE A 96 -1.93 -6.81 -14.70
C PHE A 96 -2.03 -8.14 -15.46
N GLU A 97 -1.05 -8.46 -16.31
CA GLU A 97 -1.03 -9.75 -17.01
C GLU A 97 -0.96 -10.93 -16.03
N ALA A 98 -0.12 -10.84 -14.99
CA ALA A 98 -0.02 -11.87 -13.96
C ALA A 98 -1.34 -12.05 -13.20
N VAL A 99 -2.02 -10.95 -12.82
CA VAL A 99 -3.32 -10.98 -12.17
C VAL A 99 -4.38 -11.63 -13.08
N MET A 100 -4.44 -11.23 -14.35
CA MET A 100 -5.42 -11.78 -15.30
C MET A 100 -5.22 -13.29 -15.51
N ARG A 101 -3.97 -13.78 -15.53
CA ARG A 101 -3.68 -15.22 -15.63
C ARG A 101 -4.11 -16.02 -14.40
N LEU A 102 -4.19 -15.40 -13.22
CA LEU A 102 -4.67 -16.05 -12.00
C LEU A 102 -6.21 -16.13 -11.93
N LEU A 103 -6.88 -15.20 -12.62
CA LEU A 103 -8.34 -15.08 -12.64
C LEU A 103 -9.01 -15.84 -13.80
N SER A 104 -8.23 -16.22 -14.82
CA SER A 104 -8.66 -16.99 -16.00
C SER A 104 -8.64 -18.50 -15.76
#